data_AF-A0A328PEP4-F1
#
_entry.id   AF-A0A328PEP4-F1
#
_cell.length_a   1.000
_cell.length_b   1.000
_cell.length_c   1.000
_cell.angle_alpha   90.00
_cell.angle_beta   90.00
_cell.angle_gamma   90.00
#
_symmetry.space_group_name_H-M   'P 1'
#
loop_
_entity.id
_entity.type
_entity.pdbx_description
1 polymer ?
#
loop_
_entity_poly.entity_id
_entity_poly.type
_entity_poly.pdbx_seq_one_letter_code
_entity_poly.pdbx_strand_id
1 'polypeptide(L)'
;MMLHRCLRVFGGLLAAWFASPLVLAIEAHTKPLFDEQFASNVAMMLAGRATGSHNFSISGIHFEPVTREWVIQIDAEVDIQTAKHFVARVNESTSLACLEATPSVGCVAKEDIHQQVTTARQKVEELELAKKYPAPDLQQLTEVVLRYQVNADRLSNRAAPKARYFVSMPSPSTEGAVDLPPENLAKLRKDDIEAFPGSTWTQGASNGSMAIRFAVGLPIRRPDGNYDVTYSYYCGPLCAGWYTAVVAHDASGWRVVSSVMNAIS
;
A
#
# COMPACT_ATOMS: atom_id res chain seq x y z
N MET A 1 -57.89 -32.03 58.39
CA MET A 1 -58.86 -31.32 57.52
C MET A 1 -58.13 -31.02 56.22
N MET A 2 -58.50 -31.68 55.11
CA MET A 2 -59.51 -31.18 54.16
C MET A 2 -59.13 -29.80 53.64
N LEU A 3 -59.10 -29.47 52.35
CA LEU A 3 -59.47 -30.11 51.09
C LEU A 3 -58.99 -29.10 50.00
N HIS A 4 -58.69 -29.56 48.78
CA HIS A 4 -59.18 -29.02 47.49
C HIS A 4 -59.21 -27.49 47.23
N ARG A 5 -58.97 -26.93 46.05
CA ARG A 5 -58.74 -27.37 44.66
C ARG A 5 -58.71 -26.07 43.81
N CYS A 6 -58.22 -26.22 42.59
CA CYS A 6 -58.56 -25.46 41.37
C CYS A 6 -57.92 -24.08 41.16
N LEU A 7 -57.16 -23.79 40.09
CA LEU A 7 -57.24 -23.97 38.61
C LEU A 7 -57.64 -22.65 37.90
N ARG A 8 -56.89 -22.35 36.83
CA ARG A 8 -57.12 -21.43 35.69
C ARG A 8 -56.47 -20.04 35.80
N VAL A 9 -55.45 -19.67 35.01
CA VAL A 9 -55.15 -19.71 33.54
C VAL A 9 -55.40 -18.32 32.90
N PHE A 10 -54.48 -17.96 31.98
CA PHE A 10 -54.36 -16.74 31.13
C PHE A 10 -53.86 -15.49 31.85
N GLY A 11 -52.86 -14.74 31.36
CA GLY A 11 -52.11 -14.76 30.11
C GLY A 11 -51.45 -13.38 29.98
N GLY A 12 -50.24 -13.29 29.40
CA GLY A 12 -49.61 -12.00 29.15
C GLY A 12 -48.09 -12.05 29.09
N LEU A 13 -47.56 -12.41 27.92
CA LEU A 13 -46.18 -12.15 27.54
C LEU A 13 -45.85 -10.67 27.70
N LEU A 14 -44.75 -10.34 28.37
CA LEU A 14 -44.03 -9.09 28.14
C LEU A 14 -42.58 -9.41 27.82
N ALA A 15 -42.22 -8.93 26.63
CA ALA A 15 -41.06 -9.26 25.85
C ALA A 15 -39.74 -9.03 26.60
N ALA A 16 -38.88 -10.05 26.55
CA ALA A 16 -37.47 -9.93 26.85
C ALA A 16 -36.85 -8.91 25.88
N TRP A 17 -36.30 -7.84 26.46
CA TRP A 17 -35.36 -6.95 25.79
C TRP A 17 -34.11 -7.75 25.41
N PHE A 18 -34.10 -8.29 24.20
CA PHE A 18 -32.86 -8.73 23.58
C PHE A 18 -32.10 -7.47 23.19
N ALA A 19 -31.04 -7.17 23.94
CA ALA A 19 -29.94 -6.34 23.47
C ALA A 19 -29.44 -6.97 22.16
N SER A 20 -29.79 -6.36 21.03
CA SER A 20 -29.16 -6.67 19.76
C SER A 20 -27.67 -6.35 19.90
N PRO A 21 -26.75 -7.32 19.79
CA PRO A 21 -25.38 -6.94 19.54
C PRO A 21 -25.38 -6.27 18.18
N LEU A 22 -24.97 -5.01 18.14
CA LEU A 22 -24.47 -4.37 16.95
C LEU A 22 -23.33 -5.26 16.43
N VAL A 23 -23.68 -6.21 15.58
CA VAL A 23 -22.76 -6.73 14.58
C VAL A 23 -22.50 -5.53 13.69
N LEU A 24 -21.48 -4.76 14.05
CA LEU A 24 -20.73 -3.97 13.08
C LEU A 24 -20.35 -4.97 12.00
N ALA A 25 -21.12 -4.99 10.92
CA ALA A 25 -20.67 -5.53 9.66
C ALA A 25 -19.42 -4.71 9.34
N ILE A 26 -18.27 -5.28 9.69
CA ILE A 26 -16.99 -4.90 9.13
C ILE A 26 -17.24 -5.10 7.63
N GLU A 27 -17.43 -4.00 6.90
CA GLU A 27 -17.34 -4.04 5.44
C GLU A 27 -16.02 -4.77 5.15
N ALA A 28 -16.14 -6.01 4.69
CA ALA A 28 -14.98 -6.80 4.35
C ALA A 28 -14.35 -6.06 3.18
N HIS A 29 -13.30 -5.28 3.45
CA HIS A 29 -12.45 -4.72 2.41
C HIS A 29 -12.06 -5.89 1.50
N THR A 30 -12.67 -5.97 0.32
CA THR A 30 -12.40 -7.04 -0.65
C THR A 30 -10.98 -6.96 -1.20
N LYS A 31 -10.34 -5.80 -1.01
CA LYS A 31 -8.94 -5.56 -1.33
C LYS A 31 -8.02 -6.18 -0.27
N PRO A 32 -6.97 -6.91 -0.69
CA PRO A 32 -5.93 -7.38 0.22
C PRO A 32 -5.21 -6.20 0.88
N LEU A 33 -4.72 -6.40 2.10
CA LEU A 33 -3.88 -5.44 2.82
C LEU A 33 -2.48 -5.39 2.20
N PHE A 34 -1.96 -6.53 1.77
CA PHE A 34 -0.66 -6.64 1.11
C PHE A 34 -0.80 -6.72 -0.40
N ASP A 35 0.29 -6.48 -1.12
CA ASP A 35 0.38 -6.74 -2.56
C ASP A 35 1.02 -8.11 -2.84
N GLU A 36 0.98 -8.51 -4.12
CA GLU A 36 1.58 -9.75 -4.60
C GLU A 36 3.07 -9.84 -4.24
N GLN A 37 3.81 -8.73 -4.31
CA GLN A 37 5.24 -8.71 -4.03
C GLN A 37 5.55 -9.06 -2.57
N PHE A 38 4.82 -8.50 -1.61
CA PHE A 38 4.97 -8.86 -0.21
C PHE A 38 4.69 -10.34 0.01
N ALA A 39 3.58 -10.84 -0.55
CA ALA A 39 3.18 -12.24 -0.44
C ALA A 39 4.25 -13.18 -1.04
N SER A 40 4.77 -12.87 -2.23
CA SER A 40 5.87 -13.61 -2.87
C SER A 40 7.15 -13.59 -2.03
N ASN A 41 7.53 -12.43 -1.47
CA ASN A 41 8.73 -12.33 -0.63
C ASN A 41 8.62 -13.20 0.63
N VAL A 42 7.46 -13.20 1.28
CA VAL A 42 7.19 -14.07 2.44
C VAL A 42 7.26 -15.54 2.02
N ALA A 43 6.65 -15.89 0.90
CA ALA A 43 6.61 -17.25 0.39
C ALA A 43 8.01 -17.79 0.06
N MET A 44 8.84 -17.02 -0.65
CA MET A 44 10.24 -17.38 -0.96
C MET A 44 11.11 -17.49 0.30
N MET A 45 10.92 -16.60 1.27
CA MET A 45 11.62 -16.65 2.55
C MET A 45 11.29 -17.92 3.34
N LEU A 46 10.02 -18.33 3.37
CA LEU A 46 9.62 -19.60 3.98
C LEU A 46 10.20 -20.80 3.22
N ALA A 47 10.16 -20.79 1.88
CA ALA A 47 10.72 -21.85 1.06
C ALA A 47 12.22 -22.03 1.28
N GLY A 48 12.98 -20.93 1.31
CA GLY A 48 14.42 -20.96 1.60
C GLY A 48 14.74 -21.49 3.00
N ARG A 49 13.92 -21.19 4.01
CA ARG A 49 14.09 -21.78 5.34
C ARG A 49 13.80 -23.28 5.35
N ALA A 50 12.81 -23.74 4.57
CA ALA A 50 12.41 -25.15 4.53
C ALA A 50 13.37 -26.03 3.70
N THR A 51 13.97 -25.48 2.63
CA THR A 51 14.79 -26.27 1.68
C THR A 51 16.27 -25.94 1.73
N GLY A 52 16.68 -24.78 2.26
CA GLY A 52 18.04 -24.26 2.14
C GLY A 52 18.40 -23.77 0.72
N SER A 53 17.45 -23.78 -0.22
CA SER A 53 17.66 -23.37 -1.60
C SER A 53 17.54 -21.86 -1.77
N HIS A 54 18.06 -21.36 -2.89
CA HIS A 54 17.80 -20.01 -3.40
C HIS A 54 17.20 -20.03 -4.81
N ASN A 55 16.96 -21.22 -5.36
CA ASN A 55 16.38 -21.42 -6.68
C ASN A 55 14.91 -21.79 -6.53
N PHE A 56 14.05 -20.82 -6.82
CA PHE A 56 12.60 -20.95 -6.73
C PHE A 56 11.94 -20.48 -8.02
N SER A 57 10.84 -21.12 -8.39
CA SER A 57 9.89 -20.58 -9.35
C SER A 57 8.51 -20.49 -8.73
N ILE A 58 7.86 -19.35 -8.91
CA ILE A 58 6.45 -19.16 -8.55
C ILE A 58 5.62 -19.52 -9.77
N SER A 59 4.83 -20.59 -9.67
CA SER A 59 3.95 -21.07 -10.76
C SER A 59 2.54 -20.50 -10.69
N GLY A 60 2.15 -19.92 -9.55
CA GLY A 60 0.87 -19.23 -9.39
C GLY A 60 0.79 -18.41 -8.12
N ILE A 61 0.08 -17.29 -8.18
CA ILE A 61 -0.25 -16.43 -7.04
C ILE A 61 -1.68 -15.94 -7.21
N HIS A 62 -2.48 -16.03 -6.15
CA HIS A 62 -3.80 -15.40 -6.09
C HIS A 62 -4.18 -15.07 -4.66
N PHE A 63 -5.09 -14.11 -4.51
CA PHE A 63 -5.71 -13.77 -3.23
C PHE A 63 -7.08 -14.42 -3.14
N GLU A 64 -7.35 -15.14 -2.04
CA GLU A 64 -8.66 -15.69 -1.70
C GLU A 64 -9.37 -14.72 -0.75
N PRO A 65 -10.41 -13.98 -1.21
CA PRO A 65 -11.05 -12.95 -0.41
C PRO A 65 -11.80 -13.48 0.82
N VAL A 66 -12.30 -14.73 0.76
CA VAL A 66 -13.12 -15.29 1.84
C VAL A 66 -12.29 -15.57 3.09
N THR A 67 -11.10 -16.16 2.91
CA THR A 67 -10.17 -16.45 4.02
C THR A 67 -9.16 -15.33 4.25
N ARG A 68 -9.14 -14.32 3.35
CA ARG A 68 -8.15 -13.25 3.26
C ARG A 68 -6.72 -13.78 3.25
N GLU A 69 -6.46 -14.72 2.37
CA GLU A 69 -5.14 -15.32 2.25
C GLU A 69 -4.59 -15.21 0.83
N TRP A 70 -3.31 -14.90 0.75
CA TRP A 70 -2.56 -15.13 -0.48
C TRP A 70 -2.17 -16.59 -0.55
N VAL A 71 -2.45 -17.24 -1.67
CA VAL A 71 -2.04 -18.61 -1.97
C VAL A 71 -1.01 -18.56 -3.10
N ILE A 72 0.19 -19.05 -2.80
CA ILE A 72 1.35 -19.01 -3.70
C ILE A 72 1.85 -20.42 -3.92
N GLN A 73 1.92 -20.83 -5.19
CA GLN A 73 2.50 -22.10 -5.61
C GLN A 73 3.98 -21.90 -5.90
N ILE A 74 4.83 -22.67 -5.22
CA ILE A 74 6.28 -22.56 -5.33
C ILE A 74 6.87 -23.92 -5.67
N ASP A 75 7.69 -23.95 -6.69
CA ASP A 75 8.59 -25.07 -6.97
C ASP A 75 9.99 -24.67 -6.51
N ALA A 76 10.57 -25.46 -5.62
CA ALA A 76 11.89 -25.22 -5.06
C ALA A 76 12.83 -26.38 -5.39
N GLU A 77 14.00 -26.07 -5.94
CA GLU A 77 15.07 -27.07 -6.13
C GLU A 77 15.64 -27.44 -4.76
N VAL A 78 15.57 -28.71 -4.38
CA VAL A 78 16.11 -29.21 -3.10
C VAL A 78 17.48 -29.86 -3.30
N ASP A 79 17.75 -30.33 -4.51
CA ASP A 79 19.06 -30.78 -4.99
C ASP A 79 19.15 -30.59 -6.52
N ILE A 80 20.27 -31.01 -7.13
CA ILE A 80 20.57 -30.83 -8.57
C ILE A 80 19.54 -31.51 -9.49
N GLN A 81 18.72 -32.45 -8.99
CA GLN A 81 17.81 -33.25 -9.80
C GLN A 81 16.36 -33.25 -9.30
N THR A 82 16.07 -32.64 -8.14
CA THR A 82 14.78 -32.76 -7.48
C THR A 82 14.21 -31.41 -7.12
N ALA A 83 13.10 -31.05 -7.78
CA ALA A 83 12.24 -29.95 -7.35
C ALA A 83 11.10 -30.50 -6.49
N LYS A 84 10.76 -29.78 -5.41
CA LYS A 84 9.57 -30.06 -4.59
C LYS A 84 8.54 -28.94 -4.76
N HIS A 85 7.29 -29.36 -4.82
CA HIS A 85 6.15 -28.44 -4.86
C HIS A 85 5.71 -28.06 -3.44
N PHE A 86 5.53 -26.77 -3.23
CA PHE A 86 5.04 -26.20 -1.99
C PHE A 86 3.88 -25.24 -2.27
N VAL A 87 3.02 -25.10 -1.26
CA VAL A 87 1.97 -24.07 -1.24
C VAL A 87 2.23 -23.19 -0.05
N ALA A 88 2.53 -21.91 -0.28
CA ALA A 88 2.57 -20.91 0.76
C ALA A 88 1.20 -20.23 0.90
N ARG A 89 0.75 -20.09 2.14
CA ARG A 89 -0.47 -19.36 2.52
C ARG A 89 -0.06 -18.20 3.43
N VAL A 90 -0.36 -16.97 3.03
CA VAL A 90 -0.11 -15.75 3.83
C VAL A 90 -1.45 -15.17 4.23
N ASN A 91 -1.85 -15.36 5.49
CA ASN A 91 -3.21 -15.06 5.95
C ASN A 91 -3.26 -13.73 6.72
N GLU A 92 -3.99 -12.76 6.18
CA GLU A 92 -4.15 -11.41 6.74
C GLU A 92 -5.12 -11.34 7.93
N SER A 93 -5.96 -12.38 8.10
CA SER A 93 -6.91 -12.49 9.21
C SER A 93 -6.28 -13.10 10.46
N THR A 94 -5.49 -14.15 10.28
CA THR A 94 -4.81 -14.86 11.37
C THR A 94 -3.41 -14.34 11.65
N SER A 95 -2.88 -13.48 10.78
CA SER A 95 -1.51 -12.96 10.86
C SER A 95 -0.44 -14.05 10.86
N LEU A 96 -0.69 -15.15 10.15
CA LEU A 96 0.23 -16.26 10.02
C LEU A 96 0.53 -16.53 8.55
N ALA A 97 1.80 -16.75 8.25
CA ALA A 97 2.22 -17.35 7.00
C ALA A 97 2.67 -18.79 7.23
N CYS A 98 2.30 -19.69 6.32
CA CYS A 98 2.51 -21.12 6.41
C CYS A 98 2.97 -21.64 5.05
N LEU A 99 4.04 -22.42 5.02
CA LEU A 99 4.46 -23.18 3.84
C LEU A 99 4.08 -24.64 4.05
N GLU A 100 3.34 -25.22 3.12
CA GLU A 100 2.91 -26.61 3.12
C GLU A 100 3.65 -27.37 2.01
N ALA A 101 4.23 -28.53 2.32
CA ALA A 101 4.78 -29.42 1.31
C ALA A 101 3.66 -30.33 0.81
N THR A 102 3.40 -30.38 -0.49
CA THR A 102 2.38 -31.32 -1.02
C THR A 102 2.99 -32.72 -1.18
N PRO A 103 2.28 -33.81 -0.84
CA PRO A 103 0.88 -33.90 -0.36
C PRO A 103 0.72 -33.90 1.17
N SER A 104 1.75 -33.50 1.94
CA SER A 104 1.69 -33.53 3.40
C SER A 104 0.71 -32.50 3.97
N VAL A 105 0.13 -32.82 5.13
CA VAL A 105 -0.78 -31.92 5.85
C VAL A 105 0.01 -31.20 6.93
N GLY A 106 -0.06 -29.87 6.92
CA GLY A 106 0.54 -29.01 7.93
C GLY A 106 1.71 -28.18 7.41
N CYS A 107 2.08 -27.16 8.18
CA CYS A 107 3.14 -26.24 7.81
C CYS A 107 4.52 -26.85 8.08
N VAL A 108 5.34 -26.93 7.03
CA VAL A 108 6.77 -27.26 7.13
C VAL A 108 7.62 -26.05 7.55
N ALA A 109 7.12 -24.83 7.29
CA ALA A 109 7.68 -23.58 7.81
C ALA A 109 6.55 -22.60 8.13
N LYS A 110 6.76 -21.75 9.14
CA LYS A 110 5.80 -20.72 9.57
C LYS A 110 6.50 -19.39 9.81
N GLU A 111 5.77 -18.30 9.64
CA GLU A 111 6.15 -16.96 10.05
C GLU A 111 4.96 -16.27 10.71
N ASP A 112 5.21 -15.59 11.82
CA ASP A 112 4.24 -14.67 12.43
C ASP A 112 4.39 -13.31 11.75
N ILE A 113 3.31 -12.85 11.10
CA ILE A 113 3.27 -11.57 10.37
C ILE A 113 2.39 -10.53 11.08
N HIS A 114 2.13 -10.70 12.38
CA HIS A 114 1.22 -9.83 13.16
C HIS A 114 1.64 -8.37 13.12
N GLN A 115 2.94 -8.08 13.21
CA GLN A 115 3.42 -6.70 13.16
C GLN A 115 3.18 -6.06 11.80
N GLN A 116 3.40 -6.81 10.72
CA GLN A 116 3.19 -6.37 9.34
C GLN A 116 1.70 -6.14 9.08
N VAL A 117 0.83 -7.04 9.56
CA VAL A 117 -0.63 -6.90 9.43
C VAL A 117 -1.12 -5.68 10.22
N THR A 118 -0.66 -5.52 11.46
CA THR A 118 -1.01 -4.35 12.29
C THR A 118 -0.60 -3.05 11.61
N THR A 119 0.63 -2.99 11.11
CA THR A 119 1.16 -1.80 10.41
C THR A 119 0.39 -1.51 9.12
N ALA A 120 0.06 -2.55 8.34
CA ALA A 120 -0.71 -2.39 7.10
C ALA A 120 -2.14 -1.90 7.37
N ARG A 121 -2.80 -2.44 8.41
CA ARG A 121 -4.13 -1.98 8.84
C ARG A 121 -4.12 -0.52 9.26
N GLN A 122 -3.18 -0.14 10.13
CA GLN A 122 -3.00 1.25 10.54
C GLN A 122 -2.82 2.18 9.35
N LYS A 123 -1.96 1.79 8.39
CA LYS A 123 -1.75 2.57 7.17
C LYS A 123 -3.01 2.70 6.32
N VAL A 124 -3.82 1.65 6.20
CA VAL A 124 -5.10 1.71 5.49
C VAL A 124 -6.06 2.66 6.21
N GLU A 125 -6.19 2.54 7.53
CA GLU A 125 -7.03 3.44 8.35
C GLU A 125 -6.59 4.90 8.23
N GLU A 126 -5.28 5.17 8.27
CA GLU A 126 -4.70 6.49 8.08
C GLU A 126 -4.98 7.06 6.68
N LEU A 127 -4.89 6.23 5.64
CA LEU A 127 -5.23 6.63 4.27
C LEU A 127 -6.71 6.94 4.10
N GLU A 128 -7.60 6.13 4.69
CA GLU A 128 -9.04 6.42 4.69
C GLU A 128 -9.36 7.70 5.46
N LEU A 129 -8.67 7.93 6.58
CA LEU A 129 -8.77 9.19 7.32
C LEU A 129 -8.27 10.38 6.48
N ALA A 130 -7.17 10.23 5.75
CA ALA A 130 -6.63 11.26 4.86
C ALA A 130 -7.57 11.56 3.68
N LYS A 131 -8.28 10.57 3.15
CA LYS A 131 -9.34 10.80 2.14
C LYS A 131 -10.52 11.56 2.73
N LYS A 132 -10.95 11.18 3.94
CA LYS A 132 -12.08 11.80 4.64
C LYS A 132 -11.78 13.24 5.08
N TYR A 133 -10.53 13.51 5.47
CA TYR A 133 -10.05 14.80 5.96
C TYR A 133 -8.80 15.21 5.17
N PRO A 134 -8.96 15.59 3.89
CA PRO A 134 -7.82 15.87 3.03
C PRO A 134 -7.03 17.08 3.52
N ALA A 135 -5.70 16.99 3.34
CA ALA A 135 -4.82 18.13 3.53
C ALA A 135 -5.22 19.28 2.56
N PRO A 136 -5.03 20.55 2.96
CA PRO A 136 -5.36 21.69 2.12
C PRO A 136 -4.41 21.77 0.91
N ASP A 137 -4.87 22.36 -0.20
CA ASP A 137 -4.04 22.73 -1.36
C ASP A 137 -3.06 21.63 -1.83
N LEU A 138 -3.62 20.48 -2.23
CA LEU A 138 -2.84 19.35 -2.74
C LEU A 138 -2.05 19.71 -4.02
N GLN A 139 -2.49 20.73 -4.76
CA GLN A 139 -1.78 21.24 -5.93
C GLN A 139 -0.46 21.89 -5.51
N GLN A 140 -0.49 22.84 -4.58
CA GLN A 140 0.72 23.50 -4.07
C GLN A 140 1.66 22.48 -3.40
N LEU A 141 1.12 21.52 -2.64
CA LEU A 141 1.93 20.46 -2.06
C LEU A 141 2.72 19.71 -3.13
N THR A 142 2.06 19.30 -4.22
CA THR A 142 2.68 18.57 -5.32
C THR A 142 3.80 19.40 -5.97
N GLU A 143 3.57 20.69 -6.19
CA GLU A 143 4.62 21.61 -6.69
C GLU A 143 5.82 21.68 -5.74
N VAL A 144 5.59 21.80 -4.43
CA VAL A 144 6.65 21.91 -3.42
C VAL A 144 7.50 20.65 -3.35
N VAL A 145 6.87 19.48 -3.36
CA VAL A 145 7.58 18.19 -3.33
C VAL A 145 8.38 17.97 -4.62
N LEU A 146 7.82 18.32 -5.78
CA LEU A 146 8.54 18.26 -7.06
C LEU A 146 9.77 19.20 -7.07
N ARG A 147 9.60 20.44 -6.63
CA ARG A 147 10.72 21.41 -6.54
C ARG A 147 11.81 20.93 -5.62
N TYR A 148 11.44 20.34 -4.49
CA TYR A 148 12.39 19.74 -3.56
C TYR A 148 13.22 18.65 -4.24
N GLN A 149 12.57 17.72 -4.96
CA GLN A 149 13.26 16.66 -5.70
C GLN A 149 14.16 17.22 -6.80
N VAL A 150 13.65 18.12 -7.64
CA VAL A 150 14.43 18.74 -8.74
C VAL A 150 15.66 19.47 -8.20
N ASN A 151 15.53 20.17 -7.07
CA ASN A 151 16.67 20.88 -6.48
C ASN A 151 17.71 19.90 -5.90
N ALA A 152 17.28 18.81 -5.28
CA ALA A 152 18.18 17.75 -4.83
C ALA A 152 18.96 17.14 -6.02
N ASP A 153 18.29 16.89 -7.15
CA ASP A 153 18.91 16.35 -8.37
C ASP A 153 19.86 17.36 -9.05
N ARG A 154 19.50 18.65 -9.07
CA ARG A 154 20.34 19.72 -9.67
C ARG A 154 21.65 19.93 -8.92
N LEU A 155 21.66 19.72 -7.61
CA LEU A 155 22.87 19.84 -6.80
C LEU A 155 23.90 18.76 -7.15
N SER A 156 23.45 17.57 -7.58
CA SER A 156 24.34 16.46 -7.92
C SER A 156 24.86 16.51 -9.36
N ASN A 157 24.16 17.16 -10.31
CA ASN A 157 24.59 17.14 -11.71
C ASN A 157 24.14 18.33 -12.57
N ARG A 158 24.78 19.50 -12.41
CA ARG A 158 24.46 20.75 -13.16
C ARG A 158 24.64 20.67 -14.67
N ALA A 159 25.39 19.70 -15.18
CA ALA A 159 25.67 19.52 -16.61
C ALA A 159 24.69 18.56 -17.31
N ALA A 160 23.79 17.91 -16.56
CA ALA A 160 22.84 16.97 -17.13
C ALA A 160 21.76 17.68 -17.97
N PRO A 161 21.27 17.05 -19.06
CA PRO A 161 20.09 17.53 -19.78
C PRO A 161 18.91 17.72 -18.83
N LYS A 162 18.11 18.76 -19.05
CA LYS A 162 16.88 18.98 -18.26
C LYS A 162 15.94 17.79 -18.42
N ALA A 163 15.52 17.23 -17.30
CA ALA A 163 14.54 16.17 -17.27
C ALA A 163 13.12 16.73 -17.50
N ARG A 164 12.28 15.94 -18.16
CA ARG A 164 10.86 16.20 -18.38
C ARG A 164 10.06 15.44 -17.32
N TYR A 165 9.33 16.14 -16.48
CA TYR A 165 8.56 15.56 -15.39
C TYR A 165 7.09 15.42 -15.79
N PHE A 166 6.56 14.21 -15.76
CA PHE A 166 5.15 13.90 -15.98
C PHE A 166 4.50 13.68 -14.63
N VAL A 167 3.71 14.65 -14.18
CA VAL A 167 3.36 14.83 -12.77
C VAL A 167 1.92 14.39 -12.50
N SER A 168 1.76 13.48 -11.55
CA SER A 168 0.47 13.10 -10.99
C SER A 168 0.39 13.52 -9.52
N MET A 169 -0.73 14.13 -9.14
CA MET A 169 -1.04 14.57 -7.78
C MET A 169 -2.03 13.62 -7.11
N PRO A 170 -2.05 13.55 -5.77
CA PRO A 170 -3.02 12.73 -5.07
C PRO A 170 -4.44 13.28 -5.22
N SER A 171 -5.43 12.40 -5.18
CA SER A 171 -6.84 12.75 -5.15
C SER A 171 -7.53 12.05 -3.99
N PRO A 172 -8.25 12.77 -3.12
CA PRO A 172 -9.03 12.15 -2.05
C PRO A 172 -10.33 11.53 -2.55
N SER A 173 -10.81 11.92 -3.74
CA SER A 173 -12.14 11.57 -4.26
C SER A 173 -12.13 10.51 -5.35
N THR A 174 -10.97 10.19 -5.93
CA THR A 174 -10.84 9.21 -7.01
C THR A 174 -9.89 8.11 -6.61
N GLU A 175 -10.17 6.88 -7.03
CA GLU A 175 -9.19 5.81 -6.97
C GLU A 175 -8.06 6.11 -7.95
N GLY A 176 -6.95 6.63 -7.42
CA GLY A 176 -5.74 6.91 -8.18
C GLY A 176 -5.34 8.38 -8.21
N ALA A 177 -4.21 8.63 -8.86
CA ALA A 177 -3.65 9.96 -9.00
C ALA A 177 -4.29 10.71 -10.17
N VAL A 178 -4.40 12.02 -10.05
CA VAL A 178 -4.96 12.92 -11.07
C VAL A 178 -3.87 13.85 -11.60
N ASP A 179 -4.10 14.49 -12.73
CA ASP A 179 -3.12 15.44 -13.29
C ASP A 179 -3.09 16.75 -12.50
N LEU A 180 -1.90 17.32 -12.37
CA LEU A 180 -1.76 18.68 -11.85
C LEU A 180 -2.38 19.69 -12.84
N PRO A 181 -3.15 20.70 -12.37
CA PRO A 181 -3.82 21.63 -13.28
C PRO A 181 -2.85 22.40 -14.20
N PRO A 182 -3.28 22.76 -15.43
CA PRO A 182 -2.42 23.44 -16.41
C PRO A 182 -1.75 24.72 -15.90
N GLU A 183 -2.42 25.47 -15.04
CA GLU A 183 -1.91 26.71 -14.44
C GLU A 183 -0.75 26.45 -13.47
N ASN A 184 -0.80 25.36 -12.69
CA ASN A 184 0.29 24.95 -11.80
C ASN A 184 1.48 24.40 -12.61
N LEU A 185 1.21 23.62 -13.67
CA LEU A 185 2.25 23.21 -14.62
C LEU A 185 2.94 24.41 -15.29
N ALA A 186 2.19 25.48 -15.58
CA ALA A 186 2.75 26.71 -16.12
C ALA A 186 3.62 27.47 -15.11
N LYS A 187 3.29 27.45 -13.80
CA LYS A 187 4.14 27.99 -12.75
C LYS A 187 5.47 27.25 -12.67
N LEU A 188 5.44 25.91 -12.66
CA LEU A 188 6.64 25.07 -12.66
C LEU A 188 7.57 25.37 -13.84
N ARG A 189 7.00 25.57 -15.04
CA ARG A 189 7.76 25.97 -16.24
C ARG A 189 8.45 27.33 -16.11
N LYS A 190 7.85 28.31 -15.41
CA LYS A 190 8.49 29.60 -15.12
C LYS A 190 9.71 29.46 -14.22
N ASP A 191 9.73 28.42 -13.39
CA ASP A 191 10.85 28.09 -12.49
C ASP A 191 11.82 27.08 -13.12
N ASP A 192 11.79 27.00 -14.45
CA ASP A 192 12.68 26.17 -15.26
C ASP A 192 12.52 24.66 -15.03
N ILE A 193 11.33 24.22 -14.58
CA ILE A 193 10.96 22.81 -14.43
C ILE A 193 10.06 22.42 -15.60
N GLU A 194 10.54 21.53 -16.47
CA GLU A 194 9.78 21.07 -17.63
C GLU A 194 8.72 20.03 -17.22
N ALA A 195 7.56 20.51 -16.77
CA ALA A 195 6.48 19.68 -16.23
C ALA A 195 5.29 19.52 -17.20
N PHE A 196 4.78 18.30 -17.28
CA PHE A 196 3.65 17.85 -18.11
C PHE A 196 2.62 17.07 -17.26
N PRO A 197 1.37 16.91 -17.73
CA PRO A 197 0.39 16.07 -17.06
C PRO A 197 0.85 14.61 -16.99
N GLY A 198 0.72 13.96 -15.84
CA GLY A 198 1.13 12.57 -15.63
C GLY A 198 0.43 11.57 -16.56
N SER A 199 -0.83 11.83 -16.90
CA SER A 199 -1.61 11.01 -17.86
C SER A 199 -1.02 10.94 -19.26
N THR A 200 -0.17 11.90 -19.64
CA THR A 200 0.49 11.95 -20.96
C THR A 200 1.80 11.18 -21.01
N TRP A 201 2.21 10.58 -19.88
CA TRP A 201 3.43 9.79 -19.82
C TRP A 201 3.30 8.51 -20.66
N THR A 202 4.28 8.27 -21.52
CA THR A 202 4.40 7.03 -22.28
C THR A 202 5.74 6.37 -21.99
N GLN A 203 5.72 5.06 -21.79
CA GLN A 203 6.93 4.28 -21.59
C GLN A 203 7.70 4.18 -22.93
N GLY A 204 8.97 4.57 -22.93
CA GLY A 204 9.84 4.42 -24.12
C GLY A 204 9.85 5.61 -25.07
N ALA A 205 9.65 6.85 -24.59
CA ALA A 205 9.94 8.05 -25.39
C ALA A 205 11.41 8.02 -25.85
N SER A 206 11.61 7.62 -27.10
CA SER A 206 12.92 7.53 -27.74
C SER A 206 13.50 8.94 -27.88
N ASN A 207 14.82 9.01 -27.66
CA ASN A 207 15.71 10.14 -27.95
C ASN A 207 15.99 11.08 -26.77
N GLY A 208 17.15 10.85 -26.13
CA GLY A 208 18.05 11.86 -25.54
C GLY A 208 17.54 12.72 -24.38
N SER A 209 16.27 12.64 -24.01
CA SER A 209 15.65 13.43 -22.95
C SER A 209 15.21 12.51 -21.81
N MET A 210 15.66 12.79 -20.59
CA MET A 210 15.28 12.04 -19.40
C MET A 210 13.82 12.33 -19.07
N ALA A 211 12.91 11.43 -19.45
CA ALA A 211 11.49 11.50 -19.13
C ALA A 211 11.25 10.81 -17.78
N ILE A 212 10.70 11.54 -16.83
CA ILE A 212 10.48 11.09 -15.46
C ILE A 212 8.97 11.11 -15.18
N ARG A 213 8.38 9.95 -14.92
CA ARG A 213 7.05 9.87 -14.33
C ARG A 213 7.18 10.16 -12.84
N PHE A 214 6.53 11.22 -12.35
CA PHE A 214 6.60 11.66 -10.97
C PHE A 214 5.21 11.59 -10.33
N ALA A 215 5.09 10.94 -9.18
CA ALA A 215 3.81 10.78 -8.50
C ALA A 215 3.93 11.18 -7.03
N VAL A 216 2.95 11.94 -6.55
CA VAL A 216 2.80 12.30 -5.14
C VAL A 216 1.59 11.57 -4.56
N GLY A 217 1.77 10.95 -3.39
CA GLY A 217 0.74 10.22 -2.66
C GLY A 217 -0.07 11.11 -1.73
N LEU A 218 -1.18 10.56 -1.20
CA LEU A 218 -2.03 11.28 -0.26
C LEU A 218 -1.25 11.62 1.02
N PRO A 219 -1.32 12.87 1.51
CA PRO A 219 -0.65 13.26 2.75
C PRO A 219 -1.34 12.64 3.96
N ILE A 220 -0.58 11.95 4.79
CA ILE A 220 -1.08 11.39 6.06
C ILE A 220 -0.68 12.33 7.19
N ARG A 221 -1.66 12.79 7.97
CA ARG A 221 -1.42 13.74 9.06
C ARG A 221 -0.77 13.04 10.26
N ARG A 222 0.32 13.63 10.76
CA ARG A 222 1.06 13.18 11.95
C ARG A 222 0.51 13.82 13.22
N PRO A 223 0.78 13.22 14.41
CA PRO A 223 0.40 13.80 15.70
C PRO A 223 1.03 15.18 15.98
N ASP A 224 2.21 15.46 15.41
CA ASP A 224 2.91 16.75 15.54
C ASP A 224 2.34 17.85 14.64
N GLY A 225 1.32 17.54 13.82
CA GLY A 225 0.68 18.46 12.89
C GLY A 225 1.32 18.53 11.51
N ASN A 226 2.47 17.88 11.29
CA ASN A 226 3.06 17.71 9.97
C ASN A 226 2.34 16.60 9.17
N TYR A 227 2.81 16.34 7.96
CA TYR A 227 2.28 15.31 7.08
C TYR A 227 3.39 14.42 6.56
N ASP A 228 3.17 13.10 6.58
CA ASP A 228 3.96 12.15 5.81
C ASP A 228 3.40 12.09 4.39
N VAL A 229 4.26 12.35 3.41
CA VAL A 229 3.91 12.41 1.99
C VAL A 229 4.84 11.49 1.23
N THR A 230 4.30 10.38 0.73
CA THR A 230 5.06 9.51 -0.17
C THR A 230 5.17 10.14 -1.55
N TYR A 231 6.30 10.02 -2.20
CA TYR A 231 6.44 10.37 -3.61
C TYR A 231 7.40 9.41 -4.31
N SER A 232 7.26 9.28 -5.62
CA SER A 232 8.11 8.41 -6.41
C SER A 232 8.44 9.01 -7.76
N TYR A 233 9.54 8.52 -8.32
CA TYR A 233 9.86 8.74 -9.72
C TYR A 233 10.16 7.42 -10.43
N TYR A 234 9.85 7.38 -11.72
CA TYR A 234 10.22 6.29 -12.62
C TYR A 234 10.72 6.89 -13.93
N CYS A 235 11.96 6.58 -14.30
CA CYS A 235 12.58 7.02 -15.55
C CYS A 235 12.97 5.86 -16.48
N GLY A 236 12.68 4.61 -16.09
CA GLY A 236 12.86 3.41 -16.89
C GLY A 236 13.12 2.17 -16.03
N PRO A 237 13.30 0.99 -16.64
CA PRO A 237 13.46 -0.27 -15.91
C PRO A 237 14.63 -0.32 -14.92
N LEU A 238 15.64 0.54 -15.10
CA LEU A 238 16.84 0.64 -14.26
C LEU A 238 16.93 1.99 -13.53
N CYS A 239 15.78 2.65 -13.37
CA CYS A 239 15.71 3.98 -12.78
C CYS A 239 14.34 4.21 -12.16
N ALA A 240 14.23 3.92 -10.87
CA ALA A 240 13.07 4.27 -10.07
C ALA A 240 13.48 4.60 -8.63
N GLY A 241 12.72 5.47 -7.97
CA GLY A 241 12.95 5.81 -6.58
C GLY A 241 11.64 6.04 -5.84
N TRP A 242 11.60 5.61 -4.59
CA TRP A 242 10.47 5.76 -3.69
C TRP A 242 10.92 6.45 -2.41
N TYR A 243 10.17 7.47 -2.01
CA TYR A 243 10.54 8.37 -0.92
C TYR A 243 9.36 8.66 -0.01
N THR A 244 9.65 9.06 1.22
CA THR A 244 8.70 9.65 2.15
C THR A 244 9.25 10.98 2.63
N ALA A 245 8.51 12.06 2.38
CA ALA A 245 8.80 13.38 2.89
C ALA A 245 7.94 13.69 4.13
N VAL A 246 8.53 14.34 5.12
CA VAL A 246 7.79 15.07 6.15
C VAL A 246 7.58 16.49 5.66
N VAL A 247 6.33 16.93 5.59
CA VAL A 247 5.96 18.24 5.05
C VAL A 247 5.14 19.01 6.09
N ALA A 248 5.45 20.29 6.27
CA ALA A 248 4.69 21.19 7.11
C ALA A 248 3.81 22.11 6.25
N HIS A 249 2.64 22.49 6.78
CA HIS A 249 1.78 23.53 6.21
C HIS A 249 1.53 24.62 7.24
N ASP A 250 2.05 25.82 6.97
CA ASP A 250 1.89 26.99 7.84
C ASP A 250 1.34 28.18 7.03
N ALA A 251 1.36 29.38 7.62
CA ALA A 251 0.86 30.59 6.97
C ALA A 251 1.59 30.95 5.66
N SER A 252 2.80 30.42 5.45
CA SER A 252 3.58 30.59 4.21
C SER A 252 3.29 29.51 3.15
N GLY A 253 2.45 28.53 3.47
CA GLY A 253 2.10 27.40 2.61
C GLY A 253 2.88 26.13 2.96
N TRP A 254 3.00 25.24 1.97
CA TRP A 254 3.70 23.97 2.10
C TRP A 254 5.23 24.12 2.09
N ARG A 255 5.92 23.35 2.95
CA ARG A 255 7.39 23.20 2.92
C ARG A 255 7.84 21.79 3.32
N VAL A 256 8.82 21.25 2.59
CA VAL A 256 9.46 19.97 2.97
C VAL A 256 10.39 20.21 4.17
N VAL A 257 10.21 19.43 5.22
CA VAL A 257 11.03 19.44 6.45
C VAL A 257 12.19 18.45 6.32
N SER A 258 11.90 17.24 5.86
CA SER A 258 12.88 16.18 5.62
C SER A 258 12.35 15.21 4.58
N SER A 259 13.24 14.47 3.92
CA SER A 259 12.87 13.37 3.04
C SER A 259 13.81 12.18 3.25
N VAL A 260 13.26 10.97 3.21
CA VAL A 260 14.01 9.72 3.27
C VAL A 260 13.72 8.89 2.04
N MET A 261 14.75 8.21 1.54
CA MET A 261 14.62 7.23 0.45
C MET A 261 14.23 5.89 1.06
N ASN A 262 13.08 5.36 0.63
CA ASN A 262 12.57 4.06 1.06
C ASN A 262 13.20 2.93 0.24
N ALA A 263 13.33 3.14 -1.08
CA ALA A 263 13.86 2.18 -2.03
C ALA A 263 14.35 2.88 -3.30
N ILE A 264 15.23 2.19 -4.03
CA ILE A 264 15.73 2.60 -5.35
C ILE A 264 15.90 1.36 -6.23
N SER A 265 15.70 1.52 -7.54
CA SER A 265 15.93 0.50 -8.56
C SER A 265 16.66 1.07 -9.76
#